data_AF-A0A7W1MQJ6-F1
#
_entry.id   AF-A0A7W1MQJ6-F1
#
_cell.length_a   1.000
_cell.length_b   1.000
_cell.length_c   1.000
_cell.angle_alpha   90.00
_cell.angle_beta   90.00
_cell.angle_gamma   90.00
#
_symmetry.space_group_name_H-M   'P 1'
#
loop_
_entity.id
_entity.type
_entity.pdbx_description
1 polymer ?
#
loop_
_entity_poly.entity_id
_entity_poly.type
_entity_poly.pdbx_seq_one_letter_code
_entity_poly.pdbx_strand_id
1 'polypeptide(L)'
;MMKDEARARTAFSKARTEQEKVVQAQPGYGPPLCVLGLIDAALGDKENVLKEGRRAIALLPLEKDSSNGSRMIQYFAVTAAWTGEKEIALQQLEIGTRAPAASLVLNYGALKLLPFWDPLRGDSRFEKIVASLAPKDALPTTR
;
A
#
# COMPACT_ATOMS: atom_id res chain seq x y z
N MET A 1 9.17 -19.04 -1.15
CA MET A 1 10.53 -18.62 -1.55
C MET A 1 11.30 -18.24 -0.29
N MET A 2 11.72 -19.22 0.51
CA MET A 2 12.21 -19.04 1.90
C MET A 2 13.72 -19.26 1.99
N LYS A 3 14.52 -18.50 1.23
CA LYS A 3 15.97 -18.54 1.44
C LYS A 3 16.37 -17.26 2.14
N ASP A 4 16.53 -17.38 3.45
CA ASP A 4 17.18 -16.44 4.36
C ASP A 4 16.33 -15.38 5.10
N GLU A 5 15.21 -15.80 5.70
CA GLU A 5 14.35 -14.93 6.52
C GLU A 5 15.11 -14.29 7.70
N ALA A 6 16.05 -15.02 8.32
CA ALA A 6 16.81 -14.51 9.46
C ALA A 6 17.76 -13.35 9.06
N ARG A 7 18.48 -13.46 7.94
CA ARG A 7 19.29 -12.34 7.44
C ARG A 7 18.42 -11.21 6.93
N ALA A 8 17.29 -11.51 6.27
CA ALA A 8 16.33 -10.48 5.84
C ALA A 8 15.81 -9.67 7.04
N ARG A 9 15.38 -10.34 8.11
CA ARG A 9 14.89 -9.68 9.33
C ARG A 9 15.98 -8.79 9.95
N THR A 10 17.21 -9.29 10.05
CA THR A 10 18.35 -8.50 10.53
C THR A 10 18.59 -7.26 9.67
N ALA A 11 18.57 -7.40 8.34
CA ALA A 11 18.76 -6.29 7.41
C ALA A 11 17.64 -5.25 7.52
N PHE A 12 16.38 -5.68 7.60
CA PHE A 12 15.23 -4.79 7.78
C PHE A 12 15.27 -4.08 9.14
N SER A 13 15.66 -4.75 10.22
CA SER A 13 15.82 -4.09 11.53
C SER A 13 16.86 -2.98 11.49
N LYS A 14 18.00 -3.21 10.81
CA LYS A 14 19.02 -2.16 10.61
C LYS A 14 18.48 -1.01 9.75
N ALA A 15 17.81 -1.33 8.64
CA ALA A 15 17.22 -0.33 7.76
C ALA A 15 16.15 0.50 8.49
N ARG A 16 15.37 -0.11 9.38
CA ARG A 16 14.36 0.56 10.20
C ARG A 16 14.98 1.66 11.04
N THR A 17 16.07 1.37 11.74
CA THR A 17 16.78 2.35 12.57
C THR A 17 17.27 3.55 11.75
N GLU A 18 17.81 3.33 10.55
CA GLU A 18 18.26 4.44 9.71
C GLU A 18 17.08 5.23 9.12
N GLN A 19 16.02 4.55 8.70
CA GLN A 19 14.82 5.20 8.15
C GLN A 19 14.09 6.02 9.21
N GLU A 20 14.06 5.56 10.47
CA GLU A 20 13.48 6.29 11.59
C GLU A 20 14.19 7.64 11.83
N LYS A 21 15.53 7.69 11.69
CA LYS A 21 16.28 8.96 11.77
C LYS A 21 15.87 9.93 10.66
N VAL A 22 15.63 9.44 9.44
CA VAL A 22 15.16 10.27 8.31
C VAL A 22 13.78 10.87 8.63
N VAL A 23 12.87 10.05 9.16
CA VAL A 23 11.52 10.50 9.58
C VAL A 23 11.60 11.53 10.71
N GLN A 24 12.50 11.34 11.68
CA GLN A 24 12.70 12.28 12.79
C GLN A 24 13.32 13.60 12.33
N ALA A 25 14.23 13.57 11.36
CA ALA A 25 14.84 14.78 10.79
C ALA A 25 13.85 15.61 9.97
N GLN A 26 12.79 15.00 9.43
CA GLN A 26 11.80 15.66 8.58
C GLN A 26 10.36 15.26 8.98
N PRO A 27 9.89 15.66 10.17
CA PRO A 27 8.65 15.12 10.72
C PRO A 27 7.39 15.51 9.93
N GLY A 28 7.47 16.57 9.11
CA GLY A 28 6.39 17.04 8.24
C GLY A 28 6.44 16.50 6.80
N TYR A 29 7.42 15.65 6.46
CA TYR A 29 7.55 15.09 5.12
C TYR A 29 7.05 13.64 5.07
N GLY A 30 5.99 13.41 4.29
CA GLY A 30 5.26 12.13 4.27
C GLY A 30 5.97 10.93 3.60
N PRO A 31 6.69 11.07 2.46
CA PRO A 31 7.25 9.92 1.74
C PRO A 31 8.19 9.01 2.56
N PRO A 32 9.06 9.51 3.45
CA PRO A 32 9.85 8.68 4.36
C PRO A 32 9.01 7.73 5.24
N LEU A 33 7.76 8.08 5.56
CA LEU A 33 6.86 7.23 6.34
C LEU A 33 6.38 6.01 5.55
N CYS A 34 6.24 6.13 4.23
CA CYS A 34 5.88 4.99 3.37
C CYS A 34 6.98 3.94 3.36
N VAL A 35 8.25 4.38 3.30
CA VAL A 35 9.41 3.49 3.36
C VAL A 35 9.49 2.82 4.73
N LEU A 36 9.28 3.59 5.81
CA LEU A 36 9.26 3.04 7.17
C LEU A 36 8.16 1.98 7.32
N GLY A 37 6.95 2.26 6.84
CA GLY A 37 5.84 1.30 6.86
C GLY A 37 6.10 0.02 6.06
N LEU A 38 6.82 0.09 4.93
CA LEU A 38 7.22 -1.11 4.18
C LEU A 38 8.22 -1.97 4.97
N ILE A 39 9.17 -1.33 5.67
CA ILE A 39 10.13 -2.01 6.53
C ILE A 39 9.41 -2.65 7.72
N ASP A 40 8.52 -1.92 8.38
CA ASP A 40 7.74 -2.41 9.51
C ASP A 40 6.83 -3.59 9.10
N ALA A 41 6.19 -3.50 7.93
CA ALA A 41 5.40 -4.61 7.40
C ALA A 41 6.24 -5.86 7.11
N ALA A 42 7.44 -5.70 6.55
CA ALA A 42 8.38 -6.80 6.33
C ALA A 42 8.89 -7.44 7.64
N LEU A 43 8.87 -6.68 8.74
CA LEU A 43 9.20 -7.16 10.09
C LEU A 43 7.98 -7.72 10.85
N GLY A 44 6.77 -7.60 10.28
CA GLY A 44 5.51 -8.01 10.92
C GLY A 44 4.98 -7.03 11.97
N ASP A 45 5.49 -5.80 12.01
CA ASP A 45 5.12 -4.79 13.00
C ASP A 45 3.87 -4.02 12.58
N LYS A 46 2.71 -4.63 12.84
CA LYS A 46 1.39 -4.09 12.53
C LYS A 46 1.15 -2.72 13.15
N GLU A 47 1.60 -2.49 14.38
CA GLU A 47 1.23 -1.29 15.14
C GLU A 47 1.88 -0.06 14.52
N ASN A 48 3.16 -0.18 14.16
CA ASN A 48 3.88 0.90 13.48
C ASN A 48 3.36 1.12 12.06
N VAL A 49 3.02 0.06 11.31
CA VAL A 49 2.36 0.20 10.00
C VAL A 49 1.10 1.07 10.08
N LEU A 50 0.23 0.77 11.05
CA LEU A 50 -1.02 1.52 11.23
C LEU A 50 -0.78 2.97 11.67
N LYS A 51 0.16 3.19 12.57
CA LYS A 51 0.52 4.53 13.05
C LYS A 51 1.10 5.39 11.94
N GLU A 52 2.13 4.91 11.25
CA GLU A 52 2.85 5.71 10.26
C GLU A 52 2.05 5.85 8.95
N GLY A 53 1.24 4.86 8.57
CA GLY A 53 0.32 4.97 7.43
C GLY A 53 -0.72 6.07 7.61
N ARG A 54 -1.36 6.15 8.79
CA ARG A 54 -2.29 7.25 9.12
C ARG A 54 -1.58 8.60 9.13
N ARG A 55 -0.38 8.67 9.68
CA ARG A 55 0.42 9.90 9.70
C ARG A 55 0.80 10.36 8.28
N ALA A 56 1.17 9.44 7.40
CA ALA A 56 1.51 9.75 6.01
C ALA A 56 0.32 10.38 5.26
N ILE A 57 -0.88 9.81 5.41
CA ILE A 57 -2.11 10.36 4.83
C ILE A 57 -2.46 11.73 5.43
N ALA A 58 -2.28 11.92 6.74
CA ALA A 58 -2.56 13.20 7.38
C ALA A 58 -1.61 14.33 6.91
N LEU A 59 -0.34 14.01 6.63
CA LEU A 59 0.63 14.96 6.09
C LEU A 59 0.37 15.31 4.63
N LEU A 60 -0.06 14.33 3.83
CA LEU A 60 -0.31 14.48 2.39
C LEU A 60 -1.72 13.98 2.05
N PRO A 61 -2.77 14.73 2.42
CA PRO A 61 -4.13 14.39 2.08
C PRO A 61 -4.37 14.56 0.57
N LEU A 62 -5.26 13.73 0.02
CA LEU A 62 -5.57 13.71 -1.41
C LEU A 62 -5.99 15.08 -1.97
N GLU A 63 -6.69 15.87 -1.15
CA GLU A 63 -7.24 17.17 -1.53
C GLU A 63 -6.15 18.23 -1.72
N LYS A 64 -5.00 18.08 -1.06
CA LYS A 64 -3.87 19.03 -1.16
C LYS A 64 -2.91 18.65 -2.27
N ASP A 65 -2.60 17.36 -2.39
CA ASP A 65 -1.71 16.82 -3.41
C ASP A 65 -2.21 15.44 -3.81
N SER A 66 -3.01 15.39 -4.86
CA SER A 66 -3.65 14.15 -5.32
C SER A 66 -2.62 13.09 -5.72
N SER A 67 -1.49 13.51 -6.30
CA SER A 67 -0.45 12.60 -6.77
C SER A 67 0.30 11.94 -5.62
N ASN A 68 0.76 12.74 -4.65
CA ASN A 68 1.46 12.20 -3.49
C ASN A 68 0.50 11.55 -2.48
N GLY A 69 -0.70 12.09 -2.29
CA GLY A 69 -1.72 11.50 -1.43
C GLY A 69 -2.15 10.12 -1.90
N SER A 70 -2.31 9.91 -3.22
CA SER A 70 -2.61 8.59 -3.79
C SER A 70 -1.49 7.58 -3.52
N ARG A 71 -0.22 8.03 -3.48
CA ARG A 71 0.90 7.18 -3.07
C ARG A 71 0.84 6.81 -1.59
N MET A 72 0.46 7.72 -0.70
CA MET A 72 0.36 7.42 0.74
C MET A 72 -0.70 6.34 0.99
N ILE A 73 -1.88 6.48 0.36
CA ILE A 73 -2.97 5.50 0.44
C ILE A 73 -2.55 4.16 -0.13
N GLN A 74 -1.90 4.15 -1.30
CA GLN A 74 -1.36 2.95 -1.92
C GLN A 74 -0.42 2.18 -0.98
N TYR A 75 0.60 2.84 -0.44
CA TYR A 75 1.57 2.18 0.42
C TYR A 75 0.93 1.71 1.71
N PHE A 76 -0.02 2.47 2.28
CA PHE A 76 -0.73 2.04 3.47
C PHE A 76 -1.60 0.80 3.22
N ALA A 77 -2.29 0.74 2.07
CA ALA A 77 -3.05 -0.44 1.68
C ALA A 77 -2.16 -1.70 1.56
N VAL A 78 -1.00 -1.56 0.92
CA VAL A 78 -0.04 -2.67 0.74
C VAL A 78 0.49 -3.16 2.10
N THR A 79 0.96 -2.25 2.95
CA THR A 79 1.57 -2.62 4.24
C THR A 79 0.56 -3.17 5.23
N ALA A 80 -0.68 -2.66 5.21
CA ALA A 80 -1.79 -3.23 5.98
C ALA A 80 -2.12 -4.65 5.49
N ALA A 81 -2.15 -4.89 4.18
CA ALA A 81 -2.39 -6.24 3.64
C ALA A 81 -1.30 -7.22 4.09
N TRP A 82 -0.04 -6.82 4.04
CA TRP A 82 1.10 -7.67 4.42
C TRP A 82 1.13 -8.03 5.91
N THR A 83 0.57 -7.17 6.76
CA THR A 83 0.47 -7.40 8.22
C THR A 83 -0.84 -8.05 8.66
N GLY A 84 -1.70 -8.44 7.71
CA GLY A 84 -2.98 -9.09 7.98
C GLY A 84 -4.11 -8.15 8.38
N GLU A 85 -3.90 -6.83 8.33
CA GLU A 85 -4.89 -5.79 8.62
C GLU A 85 -5.84 -5.58 7.43
N LYS A 86 -6.58 -6.63 7.08
CA LYS A 86 -7.41 -6.72 5.86
C LYS A 86 -8.46 -5.62 5.77
N GLU A 87 -9.12 -5.29 6.87
CA GLU A 87 -10.14 -4.23 6.89
C GLU A 87 -9.57 -2.87 6.50
N ILE A 88 -8.42 -2.52 7.07
CA ILE A 88 -7.73 -1.27 6.75
C ILE A 88 -7.25 -1.30 5.30
N ALA A 89 -6.66 -2.42 4.84
CA ALA A 89 -6.21 -2.55 3.47
C ALA A 89 -7.36 -2.35 2.46
N LEU A 90 -8.50 -3.01 2.68
CA LEU A 90 -9.69 -2.88 1.84
C LEU A 90 -10.25 -1.45 1.84
N GLN A 91 -10.33 -0.81 3.00
CA GLN A 91 -10.77 0.58 3.10
C GLN A 91 -9.85 1.51 2.27
N GLN A 92 -8.53 1.35 2.38
CA GLN A 92 -7.58 2.15 1.61
C GLN A 92 -7.66 1.85 0.11
N LEU A 93 -7.92 0.59 -0.28
CA LEU A 93 -8.17 0.22 -1.68
C LEU A 93 -9.41 0.92 -2.25
N GLU A 94 -10.51 0.96 -1.53
CA GLU A 94 -11.74 1.63 -1.98
C GLU A 94 -11.53 3.14 -2.16
N ILE A 95 -10.78 3.78 -1.27
CA ILE A 95 -10.44 5.21 -1.39
C ILE A 95 -9.50 5.42 -2.58
N GLY A 96 -8.41 4.66 -2.64
CA GLY A 96 -7.35 4.88 -3.62
C GLY A 96 -7.76 4.54 -5.06
N THR A 97 -8.66 3.58 -5.26
CA THR A 97 -9.19 3.24 -6.60
C THR A 97 -10.16 4.30 -7.14
N ARG A 98 -10.70 5.17 -6.27
CA ARG A 98 -11.53 6.32 -6.64
C ARG A 98 -10.75 7.63 -6.72
N ALA A 99 -9.46 7.62 -6.37
CA ALA A 99 -8.65 8.82 -6.34
C ALA A 99 -8.46 9.38 -7.78
N PRO A 100 -8.48 10.71 -7.98
CA PRO A 100 -8.34 11.30 -9.32
C PRO A 100 -6.99 11.04 -9.99
N ALA A 101 -5.93 10.88 -9.19
CA ALA A 101 -4.60 10.58 -9.68
C ALA A 101 -4.37 9.07 -9.65
N ALA A 102 -4.04 8.50 -10.81
CA ALA A 102 -3.79 7.07 -10.93
C ALA A 102 -2.57 6.65 -10.09
N SER A 103 -2.78 5.69 -9.19
CA SER A 103 -1.71 5.00 -8.49
C SER A 103 -1.23 3.79 -9.30
N LEU A 104 0.10 3.59 -9.33
CA LEU A 104 0.74 2.56 -10.15
C LEU A 104 0.32 1.13 -9.78
N VAL A 105 -0.07 0.88 -8.52
CA VAL A 105 -0.50 -0.45 -8.08
C VAL A 105 -1.97 -0.57 -7.65
N LEU A 106 -2.77 0.49 -7.85
CA LEU A 106 -4.22 0.52 -7.55
C LEU A 106 -5.08 0.53 -8.82
N ASN A 107 -4.67 -0.22 -9.85
CA ASN A 107 -5.43 -0.42 -11.08
C ASN A 107 -5.71 -1.92 -11.29
N TYR A 108 -6.62 -2.26 -12.20
CA TYR A 108 -7.04 -3.65 -12.45
C TYR A 108 -5.86 -4.61 -12.64
N GLY A 109 -4.94 -4.28 -13.54
CA GLY A 109 -3.79 -5.16 -13.85
C GLY A 109 -2.93 -5.38 -12.62
N ALA A 110 -2.60 -4.31 -11.89
CA ALA A 110 -1.79 -4.42 -10.69
C ALA A 110 -2.48 -5.21 -9.58
N LEU A 111 -3.76 -4.91 -9.29
CA LEU A 111 -4.53 -5.65 -8.29
C LEU A 111 -4.77 -7.10 -8.71
N LYS A 112 -4.76 -7.44 -10.00
CA LYS A 112 -4.97 -8.80 -10.52
C LYS A 112 -3.67 -9.63 -10.61
N LEU A 113 -2.51 -9.00 -10.75
CA LEU A 113 -1.28 -9.71 -11.10
C LEU A 113 -0.11 -9.54 -10.12
N LEU A 114 -0.04 -8.44 -9.36
CA LEU A 114 1.10 -8.21 -8.47
C LEU A 114 0.96 -8.99 -7.15
N PRO A 115 2.04 -9.63 -6.67
CA PRO A 115 2.02 -10.44 -5.45
C PRO A 115 1.82 -9.61 -4.17
N PHE A 116 1.90 -8.28 -4.27
CA PHE A 116 1.63 -7.38 -3.14
C PHE A 116 0.24 -7.59 -2.55
N TRP A 117 -0.70 -8.07 -3.37
CA TRP A 117 -2.10 -8.27 -3.01
C TRP A 117 -2.46 -9.72 -2.71
N ASP A 118 -1.49 -10.64 -2.75
CA ASP A 118 -1.70 -12.06 -2.41
C ASP A 118 -2.35 -12.24 -1.04
N PRO A 119 -2.03 -11.46 0.02
CA PRO A 119 -2.70 -11.60 1.32
C PRO A 119 -4.22 -11.33 1.31
N LEU A 120 -4.73 -10.62 0.29
CA LEU A 120 -6.15 -10.29 0.13
C LEU A 120 -6.88 -11.24 -0.83
N ARG A 121 -6.16 -12.10 -1.55
CA ARG A 121 -6.76 -13.07 -2.48
C ARG A 121 -7.72 -14.01 -1.74
N GLY A 122 -8.88 -14.24 -2.34
CA GLY A 122 -9.94 -15.04 -1.75
C GLY A 122 -10.86 -14.26 -0.80
N ASP A 123 -10.56 -13.01 -0.45
CA ASP A 123 -11.55 -12.13 0.19
C ASP A 123 -12.55 -11.63 -0.86
N SER A 124 -13.84 -11.94 -0.65
CA SER A 124 -14.90 -11.56 -1.59
C SER A 124 -15.00 -10.05 -1.84
N ARG A 125 -14.60 -9.21 -0.88
CA ARG A 125 -14.62 -7.75 -1.02
C ARG A 125 -13.48 -7.27 -1.89
N PHE A 126 -12.29 -7.86 -1.73
CA PHE A 126 -11.15 -7.59 -2.60
C PHE A 126 -11.47 -7.96 -4.05
N GLU A 127 -11.99 -9.17 -4.29
CA GLU A 127 -12.32 -9.63 -5.64
C GLU A 127 -13.41 -8.77 -6.30
N LYS A 128 -14.37 -8.22 -5.53
CA LYS A 128 -15.34 -7.23 -6.03
C LYS A 128 -14.67 -5.93 -6.47
N ILE A 129 -13.71 -5.41 -5.69
CA ILE A 129 -12.93 -4.22 -6.09
C ILE A 129 -12.20 -4.49 -7.40
N VAL A 130 -11.50 -5.63 -7.50
CA VAL A 130 -10.77 -6.01 -8.73
C VAL A 130 -11.72 -6.12 -9.92
N ALA A 131 -12.85 -6.82 -9.79
CA ALA A 131 -13.83 -6.97 -10.86
C ALA A 131 -14.41 -5.63 -11.32
N SER A 132 -14.64 -4.69 -10.39
CA SER A 132 -15.17 -3.35 -10.73
C SER A 132 -14.25 -2.50 -11.60
N LEU A 133 -12.93 -2.78 -11.56
CA LEU A 133 -11.92 -2.08 -12.36
C LEU A 133 -11.60 -2.77 -13.68
N ALA A 134 -12.14 -3.98 -13.92
CA ALA A 134 -11.88 -4.72 -15.15
C ALA A 134 -12.24 -3.87 -16.38
N PRO A 135 -11.46 -3.98 -17.48
CA PRO A 135 -11.84 -3.37 -18.74
C PRO A 135 -13.26 -3.81 -19.08
N LYS A 136 -14.15 -2.85 -19.34
CA LYS A 136 -15.44 -3.16 -19.95
C LYS A 136 -15.11 -3.59 -21.37
N ASP A 137 -15.53 -4.79 -21.77
CA ASP A 137 -15.26 -5.34 -23.09
C ASP A 137 -15.41 -4.24 -24.15
N ALA A 138 -14.35 -4.02 -24.93
CA ALA A 138 -14.46 -3.22 -26.14
C ALA A 138 -15.58 -3.87 -26.96
N LEU A 139 -16.69 -3.13 -27.14
CA LEU A 139 -17.87 -3.55 -27.89
C LEU A 139 -17.43 -4.39 -29.11
N PRO A 140 -18.04 -5.56 -29.36
CA PRO A 140 -17.71 -6.33 -30.55
C PRO A 140 -17.87 -5.40 -31.75
N THR A 141 -16.77 -5.16 -32.46
CA THR A 141 -16.80 -4.42 -33.71
C THR A 141 -17.56 -5.29 -34.69
N THR A 142 -18.87 -5.09 -34.77
CA THR A 142 -19.71 -5.61 -35.85
C THR A 142 -19.08 -5.14 -37.16
N ARG A 143 -18.58 -6.11 -37.93
CA ARG A 143 -18.04 -5.92 -39.27
C ARG A 143 -19.10 -6.31 -40.28
#